data_AF-A0A7X3D0N9-F1
#
_entry.id   AF-A0A7X3D0N9-F1
#
_cell.length_a   1.000
_cell.length_b   1.000
_cell.length_c   1.000
_cell.angle_alpha   90.00
_cell.angle_beta   90.00
_cell.angle_gamma   90.00
#
_symmetry.space_group_name_H-M   'P 1'
#
loop_
_entity.id
_entity.type
_entity.pdbx_description
1 polymer ?
#
loop_
_entity_poly.entity_id
_entity_poly.type
_entity_poly.pdbx_seq_one_letter_code
_entity_poly.pdbx_strand_id
1 'polypeptide(L)'
;MILGRYFKIFMDKPAEEVAEKEATERKDFLEKKVTEVSSLNIYDREFLNRISICMEENMSDDTYWVDDLSFDMNTSRSTFFRKLKKLTGYAPKDYMRNTRLLRAGELLEKGQLRIAEVSYQVGFSDPNYFSKCFRRFYGTSPSDYSVLSSAS
;
A
#
# COMPACT_ATOMS: atom_id res chain seq x y z
N MET A 1 -0.26 -19.45 10.87
CA MET A 1 -0.98 -18.19 10.55
C MET A 1 -0.30 -17.60 9.33
N ILE A 2 -0.93 -17.61 8.15
CA ILE A 2 -0.34 -17.02 6.95
C ILE A 2 -0.50 -15.51 7.09
N LEU A 3 0.60 -14.81 7.39
CA LEU A 3 0.64 -13.35 7.30
C LEU A 3 0.55 -13.00 5.81
N GLY A 4 -0.37 -12.11 5.45
CA GLY A 4 -0.50 -11.64 4.07
C GLY A 4 0.84 -11.10 3.57
N ARG A 5 1.15 -11.30 2.28
CA ARG A 5 2.41 -10.84 1.66
C ARG A 5 2.67 -9.36 1.98
N TYR A 6 1.66 -8.50 1.87
CA TYR A 6 1.78 -7.10 2.27
C TYR A 6 2.10 -6.95 3.75
N PHE A 7 1.36 -7.61 4.66
CA PHE A 7 1.66 -7.59 6.10
C PHE A 7 3.13 -7.95 6.38
N LYS A 8 3.70 -8.90 5.65
CA LYS A 8 5.10 -9.30 5.77
C LYS A 8 6.09 -8.25 5.21
N ILE A 9 5.81 -7.65 4.04
CA ILE A 9 6.58 -6.50 3.51
C ILE A 9 6.65 -5.36 4.55
N PHE A 10 5.56 -5.16 5.29
CA PHE A 10 5.50 -4.15 6.34
C PHE A 10 6.25 -4.51 7.63
N MET A 11 6.57 -5.77 7.88
CA MET A 11 7.27 -6.25 9.09
C MET A 11 8.77 -6.49 8.87
N ASP A 12 9.18 -6.82 7.65
CA ASP A 12 10.53 -7.33 7.37
C ASP A 12 11.54 -6.24 6.91
N LYS A 13 11.12 -4.98 6.69
CA LYS A 13 12.01 -3.91 6.20
C LYS A 13 12.39 -2.93 7.33
N PRO A 14 13.62 -2.95 7.87
CA PRO A 14 14.07 -1.98 8.86
C PRO A 14 14.16 -0.58 8.24
N ALA A 15 13.69 0.44 8.98
CA ALA A 15 13.66 1.84 8.55
C ALA A 15 15.06 2.41 8.20
N GLU A 16 16.13 1.77 8.65
CA GLU A 16 17.52 2.22 8.48
C GLU A 16 18.09 2.02 7.06
N GLU A 17 17.48 1.19 6.21
CA GLU A 17 17.96 0.98 4.83
C GLU A 17 17.37 1.96 3.79
N VAL A 18 16.52 2.91 4.21
CA VAL A 18 15.74 3.80 3.33
C VAL A 18 16.38 5.19 3.18
N ALA A 19 17.71 5.26 3.13
CA ALA A 19 18.43 6.52 3.18
C ALA A 19 18.30 7.36 1.88
N GLU A 20 17.60 8.49 2.05
CA GLU A 20 17.98 9.85 1.60
C GLU A 20 17.29 10.48 0.38
N LYS A 21 16.45 9.79 -0.40
CA LYS A 21 15.71 10.43 -1.53
C LYS A 21 14.24 10.01 -1.75
N GLU A 22 13.57 9.43 -0.75
CA GLU A 22 12.15 9.05 -0.91
C GLU A 22 11.19 10.17 -0.49
N ALA A 23 10.09 10.36 -1.23
CA ALA A 23 9.09 11.38 -0.91
C ALA A 23 8.51 11.24 0.51
N THR A 24 8.27 12.40 1.13
CA THR A 24 7.73 12.56 2.49
C THR A 24 6.49 11.69 2.75
N GLU A 25 5.62 11.49 1.75
CA GLU A 25 4.37 10.72 1.89
C GLU A 25 4.61 9.21 2.02
N ARG A 26 5.56 8.62 1.28
CA ARG A 26 5.92 7.20 1.42
C ARG A 26 6.67 6.94 2.71
N LYS A 27 7.61 7.82 3.08
CA LYS A 27 8.37 7.71 4.32
C LYS A 27 7.44 7.72 5.53
N ASP A 28 6.53 8.70 5.62
CA ASP A 28 5.50 8.76 6.68
C ASP A 28 4.65 7.49 6.71
N PHE A 29 4.25 6.96 5.54
CA PHE A 29 3.43 5.75 5.44
C PHE A 29 4.14 4.48 5.93
N LEU A 30 5.45 4.37 5.72
CA LEU A 30 6.26 3.22 6.13
C LEU A 30 6.70 3.33 7.59
N GLU A 31 7.23 4.48 8.02
CA GLU A 31 7.79 4.68 9.36
C GLU A 31 6.73 4.59 10.47
N LYS A 32 5.56 5.22 10.26
CA LYS A 32 4.47 5.20 11.22
C LYS A 32 3.97 3.79 11.54
N LYS A 33 4.23 2.83 10.65
CA LYS A 33 3.81 1.44 10.77
C LYS A 33 4.80 0.56 11.54
N VAL A 34 6.10 0.81 11.42
CA VAL A 34 7.14 -0.01 12.07
C VAL A 34 7.11 0.17 13.59
N THR A 35 6.89 1.39 14.08
CA THR A 35 6.87 1.69 15.52
C THR A 35 5.56 1.29 16.19
N GLU A 36 4.41 1.31 15.50
CA GLU A 36 3.12 0.99 16.10
C GLU A 36 2.82 -0.52 16.16
N VAL A 37 3.24 -1.34 15.17
CA VAL A 37 2.75 -2.73 15.06
C VAL A 37 3.24 -3.66 16.18
N SER A 38 4.47 -3.47 16.68
CA SER A 38 5.01 -4.25 17.81
C SER A 38 4.21 -4.04 19.10
N SER A 39 3.50 -2.90 19.23
CA SER A 39 2.67 -2.55 20.38
C SER A 39 1.20 -2.96 20.25
N LEU A 40 0.76 -3.49 19.10
CA LEU A 40 -0.64 -3.85 18.88
C LEU A 40 -1.07 -5.06 19.71
N ASN A 41 -2.36 -5.13 20.02
CA ASN A 41 -2.96 -6.37 20.55
C ASN A 41 -3.25 -7.36 19.41
N ILE A 42 -3.64 -8.59 19.77
CA ILE A 42 -3.92 -9.66 18.80
C ILE A 42 -5.07 -9.30 17.84
N TYR A 43 -6.14 -8.68 18.33
CA TYR A 43 -7.31 -8.33 17.52
C TYR A 43 -7.02 -7.22 16.50
N ASP A 44 -6.15 -6.28 16.84
CA ASP A 44 -5.74 -5.22 15.92
C ASP A 44 -4.79 -5.76 14.85
N ARG A 45 -3.90 -6.70 15.21
CA ARG A 45 -3.10 -7.44 14.22
C ARG A 45 -3.97 -8.26 13.28
N GLU A 46 -4.95 -8.99 13.80
CA GLU A 46 -5.89 -9.76 12.98
C GLU A 46 -6.71 -8.86 12.05
N PHE A 47 -7.19 -7.73 12.55
CA PHE A 47 -7.91 -6.74 11.74
C PHE A 47 -7.05 -6.23 10.57
N LEU A 48 -5.80 -5.83 10.83
CA LEU A 48 -4.90 -5.37 9.77
C LEU A 48 -4.49 -6.49 8.81
N ASN A 49 -4.31 -7.71 9.31
CA ASN A 49 -4.00 -8.87 8.46
C ASN A 49 -5.18 -9.20 7.53
N ARG A 50 -6.43 -9.15 8.03
CA ARG A 50 -7.61 -9.34 7.19
C ARG A 50 -7.71 -8.29 6.09
N ILE A 51 -7.48 -7.01 6.41
CA ILE A 51 -7.40 -5.95 5.39
C ILE A 51 -6.34 -6.27 4.34
N SER A 52 -5.15 -6.69 4.77
CA SER A 52 -4.05 -7.05 3.86
C SER A 52 -4.44 -8.19 2.92
N ILE A 53 -5.20 -9.18 3.40
CA ILE A 53 -5.67 -10.31 2.58
C ILE A 53 -6.68 -9.81 1.55
N CYS A 54 -7.71 -9.09 1.99
CA CYS A 54 -8.73 -8.52 1.10
C CYS A 54 -8.12 -7.61 0.03
N MET A 55 -7.11 -6.80 0.37
CA MET A 55 -6.39 -5.96 -0.58
C MET A 55 -5.58 -6.76 -1.60
N GLU A 56 -5.01 -7.91 -1.24
CA GLU A 56 -4.26 -8.76 -2.18
C GLU A 56 -5.20 -9.47 -3.14
N GLU A 57 -6.29 -10.04 -2.61
CA GLU A 57 -7.29 -10.77 -3.42
C GLU A 57 -7.95 -9.88 -4.48
N ASN A 58 -8.06 -8.57 -4.19
CA ASN A 58 -8.71 -7.59 -5.05
C ASN A 58 -7.74 -6.54 -5.63
N MET A 59 -6.44 -6.84 -5.67
CA MET A 59 -5.41 -5.84 -6.02
C MET A 59 -5.59 -5.25 -7.42
N SER A 60 -6.00 -6.05 -8.40
CA SER A 60 -6.21 -5.61 -9.79
C SER A 60 -7.61 -5.07 -10.06
N ASP A 61 -8.54 -5.18 -9.11
CA ASP A 61 -9.91 -4.69 -9.28
C ASP A 61 -9.93 -3.17 -9.09
N ASP A 62 -10.35 -2.44 -10.13
CA ASP A 62 -10.44 -0.98 -10.13
C ASP A 62 -11.75 -0.44 -9.54
N THR A 63 -12.69 -1.33 -9.22
CA THR A 63 -13.96 -1.05 -8.54
C THR A 63 -13.89 -1.31 -7.04
N TYR A 64 -12.95 -2.14 -6.58
CA TYR A 64 -12.79 -2.51 -5.17
C TYR A 64 -12.19 -1.37 -4.32
N TRP A 65 -13.05 -0.66 -3.59
CA TRP A 65 -12.66 0.49 -2.77
C TRP A 65 -13.20 0.40 -1.35
N VAL A 66 -13.36 1.56 -0.70
CA VAL A 66 -13.61 1.65 0.75
C VAL A 66 -14.91 0.97 1.15
N ASP A 67 -15.94 1.04 0.29
CA ASP A 67 -17.22 0.40 0.56
C ASP A 67 -17.08 -1.13 0.57
N ASP A 68 -16.49 -1.69 -0.48
CA ASP A 68 -16.28 -3.14 -0.64
C ASP A 68 -15.40 -3.70 0.47
N LEU A 69 -14.27 -3.03 0.74
CA LEU A 69 -13.38 -3.43 1.82
C LEU A 69 -14.06 -3.36 3.18
N SER A 70 -14.87 -2.33 3.45
CA SER A 70 -15.59 -2.25 4.73
C SER A 70 -16.64 -3.35 4.87
N PHE A 71 -17.31 -3.69 3.76
CA PHE A 71 -18.29 -4.77 3.69
C PHE A 71 -17.64 -6.12 3.95
N ASP A 72 -16.52 -6.45 3.29
CA ASP A 72 -15.78 -7.70 3.49
C ASP A 72 -15.19 -7.81 4.90
N MET A 73 -14.88 -6.68 5.51
CA MET A 73 -14.45 -6.60 6.91
C MET A 73 -15.61 -6.77 7.91
N ASN A 74 -16.84 -6.96 7.42
CA ASN A 74 -18.08 -7.13 8.19
C ASN A 74 -18.30 -5.98 9.20
N THR A 75 -18.12 -4.75 8.74
CA THR A 75 -18.22 -3.56 9.58
C THR A 75 -18.82 -2.39 8.82
N SER A 76 -19.48 -1.47 9.54
CA SER A 76 -19.95 -0.24 8.91
C SER A 76 -18.77 0.65 8.51
N ARG A 77 -18.95 1.45 7.45
CA ARG A 77 -17.94 2.40 6.96
C ARG A 77 -17.38 3.30 8.06
N SER A 78 -18.22 3.81 8.95
CA SER A 78 -17.80 4.69 10.06
C SER A 78 -16.93 3.97 11.09
N THR A 79 -17.24 2.72 11.40
CA THR A 79 -16.45 1.91 12.34
C THR A 79 -15.12 1.48 11.71
N PHE A 80 -15.16 1.04 10.44
CA PHE A 80 -13.97 0.75 9.66
C PHE A 80 -13.02 1.95 9.60
N PHE A 81 -13.54 3.11 9.22
CA PHE A 81 -12.78 4.35 9.11
C PHE A 81 -12.09 4.69 10.43
N ARG A 82 -12.85 4.75 11.53
CA ARG A 82 -12.31 5.10 12.84
C ARG A 82 -11.24 4.12 13.29
N LYS A 83 -11.48 2.81 13.13
CA LYS A 83 -10.52 1.78 13.54
C LYS A 83 -9.25 1.84 12.69
N LEU A 84 -9.37 1.88 11.37
CA LEU A 84 -8.22 1.95 10.46
C LEU A 84 -7.41 3.24 10.67
N LYS A 85 -8.07 4.40 10.78
CA LYS A 85 -7.40 5.68 11.02
C LYS A 85 -6.67 5.69 12.35
N LYS A 86 -7.26 5.11 13.40
CA LYS A 86 -6.62 4.97 14.71
C LYS A 86 -5.37 4.10 14.65
N LEU A 87 -5.41 3.00 13.88
CA LEU A 87 -4.33 1.99 13.82
C LEU A 87 -3.23 2.30 12.80
N THR A 88 -3.49 3.19 11.84
CA THR A 88 -2.55 3.46 10.74
C THR A 88 -2.24 4.93 10.57
N GLY A 89 -3.04 5.82 11.15
CA GLY A 89 -2.97 7.24 10.88
C GLY A 89 -3.50 7.66 9.51
N TYR A 90 -4.01 6.75 8.67
CA TYR A 90 -4.54 7.06 7.32
C TYR A 90 -6.04 6.89 7.21
N ALA A 91 -6.67 7.74 6.40
CA ALA A 91 -8.04 7.51 6.00
C ALA A 91 -8.09 6.27 5.07
N PRO A 92 -9.17 5.47 5.05
CA PRO A 92 -9.29 4.28 4.22
C PRO A 92 -8.91 4.48 2.75
N LYS A 93 -9.40 5.55 2.12
CA LYS A 93 -9.09 5.83 0.71
C LYS A 93 -7.60 6.04 0.47
N ASP A 94 -6.93 6.76 1.37
CA ASP A 94 -5.49 7.00 1.28
C ASP A 94 -4.70 5.72 1.57
N TYR A 95 -5.14 4.93 2.55
CA TYR A 95 -4.51 3.65 2.87
C TYR A 95 -4.57 2.67 1.70
N MET A 96 -5.75 2.49 1.09
CA MET A 96 -5.93 1.60 -0.07
C MET A 96 -5.08 2.09 -1.26
N ARG A 97 -5.11 3.39 -1.55
CA ARG A 97 -4.28 3.98 -2.62
C ARG A 97 -2.79 3.72 -2.37
N ASN A 98 -2.28 4.02 -1.18
CA ASN A 98 -0.87 3.87 -0.86
C ASN A 98 -0.44 2.40 -0.86
N THR A 99 -1.32 1.48 -0.44
CA THR A 99 -1.08 0.03 -0.54
C THR A 99 -0.95 -0.42 -2.00
N ARG A 100 -1.84 0.04 -2.90
CA ARG A 100 -1.75 -0.24 -4.34
C ARG A 100 -0.47 0.36 -4.95
N LEU A 101 -0.07 1.57 -4.53
CA LEU A 101 1.16 2.20 -4.99
C LEU A 101 2.42 1.46 -4.53
N LEU A 102 2.45 0.95 -3.29
CA LEU A 102 3.54 0.10 -2.82
C LEU A 102 3.68 -1.15 -3.69
N ARG A 103 2.56 -1.79 -4.00
CA ARG A 103 2.56 -2.94 -4.91
C ARG A 103 3.08 -2.58 -6.29
N ALA A 104 2.72 -1.41 -6.79
CA ALA A 104 3.20 -0.94 -8.08
C ALA A 104 4.72 -0.76 -8.08
N GLY A 105 5.30 -0.22 -7.00
CA GLY A 105 6.76 -0.12 -6.84
C GLY A 105 7.45 -1.48 -6.97
N GLU A 106 6.94 -2.51 -6.28
CA GLU A 106 7.48 -3.88 -6.38
C GLU A 106 7.40 -4.47 -7.79
N LEU A 107 6.35 -4.14 -8.55
CA LEU A 107 6.19 -4.60 -9.93
C LEU A 107 7.15 -3.88 -10.86
N LEU A 108 7.37 -2.58 -10.65
CA LEU A 108 8.33 -1.77 -11.41
C LEU A 108 9.77 -2.19 -11.12
N GLU A 109 10.07 -2.57 -9.88
CA GLU A 109 11.38 -3.10 -9.46
C GLU A 109 11.77 -4.37 -10.22
N LYS A 110 10.78 -5.19 -10.60
CA LYS A 110 11.01 -6.40 -11.40
C LYS A 110 11.30 -6.11 -12.88
N GLY A 111 10.99 -4.91 -13.37
CA GLY A 111 11.37 -4.45 -14.70
C GLY A 111 10.72 -5.17 -15.90
N GLN A 112 9.58 -5.85 -15.71
CA GLN A 112 8.98 -6.73 -16.74
C GLN A 112 7.72 -6.16 -17.41
N LEU A 113 7.16 -5.07 -16.89
CA LEU A 113 5.85 -4.56 -17.29
C LEU A 113 5.93 -3.10 -17.71
N ARG A 114 5.11 -2.72 -18.69
CA ARG A 114 4.89 -1.32 -19.05
C ARG A 114 4.14 -0.61 -17.91
N ILE A 115 4.38 0.69 -17.76
CA ILE A 115 3.76 1.50 -16.69
C ILE A 115 2.24 1.38 -16.67
N ALA A 116 1.59 1.37 -17.84
CA ALA A 116 0.15 1.18 -17.94
C ALA A 116 -0.31 -0.22 -17.48
N GLU A 117 0.46 -1.27 -17.77
CA GLU A 117 0.15 -2.63 -17.32
C GLU A 117 0.27 -2.73 -15.80
N VAL A 118 1.29 -2.10 -15.22
CA VAL A 118 1.43 -1.99 -13.76
C VAL A 118 0.23 -1.27 -13.14
N SER A 119 -0.22 -0.15 -13.73
CA SER A 119 -1.37 0.58 -13.18
C SER A 119 -2.63 -0.27 -13.15
N TYR A 120 -2.90 -1.03 -14.21
CA TYR A 120 -4.06 -1.93 -14.25
C TYR A 120 -3.91 -3.11 -13.27
N GLN A 121 -2.70 -3.68 -13.12
CA GLN A 121 -2.45 -4.78 -12.18
C GLN A 121 -2.60 -4.38 -10.71
N VAL A 122 -2.48 -3.09 -10.39
CA VAL A 122 -2.75 -2.55 -9.05
C VAL A 122 -4.11 -1.83 -8.97
N GLY A 123 -4.96 -2.06 -9.97
CA GLY A 123 -6.36 -1.62 -10.08
C GLY A 123 -6.55 -0.10 -10.08
N PHE A 124 -5.65 0.60 -10.77
CA PHE A 124 -5.94 1.94 -11.29
C PHE A 124 -6.48 1.80 -12.71
N SER A 125 -7.63 2.39 -12.99
CA SER A 125 -8.24 2.43 -14.33
C SER A 125 -7.66 3.51 -15.25
N ASP A 126 -6.98 4.51 -14.69
CA ASP A 126 -6.34 5.60 -15.44
C ASP A 126 -4.82 5.64 -15.16
N PRO A 127 -3.97 5.24 -16.14
CA PRO A 127 -2.51 5.30 -16.02
C PRO A 127 -1.96 6.71 -15.76
N ASN A 128 -2.63 7.76 -16.23
CA ASN A 128 -2.19 9.15 -15.99
C ASN A 128 -2.45 9.56 -14.54
N TYR A 129 -3.61 9.20 -14.00
CA TYR A 129 -3.92 9.41 -12.59
C TYR A 129 -2.98 8.59 -11.70
N PHE A 130 -2.77 7.32 -12.03
CA PHE A 130 -1.77 6.46 -11.37
C PHE A 130 -0.41 7.14 -11.31
N SER A 131 0.11 7.64 -12.44
CA SER A 131 1.44 8.25 -12.50
C SER A 131 1.55 9.50 -11.62
N LYS A 132 0.49 10.31 -11.52
CA LYS A 132 0.43 11.45 -10.60
C LYS A 132 0.47 11.00 -9.14
N CYS A 133 -0.32 10.00 -8.78
CA CYS A 133 -0.35 9.44 -7.43
C CYS A 133 0.98 8.79 -7.05
N PHE A 134 1.56 8.01 -7.95
CA PHE A 134 2.85 7.36 -7.76
C PHE A 134 3.95 8.39 -7.54
N ARG A 135 4.04 9.42 -8.39
CA ARG A 135 5.04 10.49 -8.21
C ARG A 135 4.88 11.24 -6.90
N ARG A 136 3.64 11.48 -6.46
CA ARG A 136 3.38 12.11 -5.17
C ARG A 136 3.84 11.22 -4.01
N PHE A 137 3.59 9.91 -4.10
CA PHE A 137 3.92 8.95 -3.06
C PHE A 137 5.41 8.62 -3.01
N TYR A 138 6.04 8.34 -4.15
CA TYR A 138 7.47 7.95 -4.27
C TYR A 138 8.44 9.12 -4.45
N GLY A 139 7.96 10.27 -4.93
CA GLY A 139 8.80 11.44 -5.23
C GLY A 139 9.37 11.47 -6.66
N THR A 140 9.18 10.40 -7.41
CA THR A 140 9.68 10.23 -8.78
C THR A 140 8.63 9.57 -9.68
N SER A 141 8.75 9.74 -11.00
CA SER A 141 7.80 9.13 -11.92
C SER A 141 7.92 7.60 -11.93
N PRO A 142 6.86 6.84 -12.26
CA PRO A 142 6.95 5.39 -12.41
C PRO A 142 8.04 4.94 -13.40
N SER A 143 8.21 5.69 -14.49
CA SER A 143 9.22 5.41 -15.51
C SER A 143 10.63 5.55 -14.96
N ASP A 144 10.91 6.66 -14.28
CA ASP A 144 12.23 6.90 -13.67
C ASP A 144 12.50 5.89 -12.55
N TYR A 145 11.48 5.55 -11.75
CA TYR A 145 11.58 4.55 -10.68
C TYR A 145 11.99 3.17 -11.23
N SER A 146 11.37 2.73 -12.33
CA SER A 146 11.66 1.42 -12.94
C SER A 146 13.09 1.31 -13.47
N VAL A 147 13.67 2.41 -13.96
CA VAL A 147 15.07 2.45 -14.43
C VAL A 147 16.05 2.45 -13.26
N LEU A 148 15.74 3.16 -12.18
CA LEU A 148 16.60 3.21 -10.98
C LEU A 148 16.72 1.85 -10.30
N SER A 149 15.62 1.09 -10.23
CA SER A 149 15.59 -0.22 -9.56
C SER A 149 16.28 -1.34 -10.34
N SER A 150 16.40 -1.21 -11.66
CA SER A 150 17.06 -2.22 -12.51
C SER A 150 18.57 -2.02 -12.62
N ALA A 151 19.10 -0.95 -12.02
CA ALA A 151 20.52 -0.61 -11.99
C ALA A 151 21.22 -0.97 -10.65
N SER A 152 20.50 -1.57 -9.70
CA SER A 152 21.01 -2.04 -8.39
C SER A 152 20.82 -3.54 -8.26
#